data_AF-A0A6G1R9Z2-F1
#
_entry.id   AF-A0A6G1R9Z2-F1
#
_cell.length_a   1.000
_cell.length_b   1.000
_cell.length_c   1.000
_cell.angle_alpha   90.00
_cell.angle_beta   90.00
_cell.angle_gamma   90.00
#
_symmetry.space_group_name_H-M   'P 1'
#
loop_
_entity.id
_entity.type
_entity.pdbx_description
1 polymer ?
#
loop_
_entity_poly.entity_id
_entity_poly.type
_entity_poly.pdbx_seq_one_letter_code
_entity_poly.pdbx_strand_id
1 'polypeptide(L)'
;ILESMVLNSHDLYQKVAQEITIGQLIPHLQGTDQEIQTYTVAVINALFLKAPDDKRQEMANILAQKQLRSIILTHVIRAQRAINNEMAHQLYVLQVLTFNLLEDRMMTKMDPQDQAQRDIIFELRRIAFDAESEPNNSSGSIEKRKSMYTRDYKKLGFINHVNPAMDFTQTPPGMLALDNMLYFAKHHQDAYIRIVLENSSREDKHECPFGRSSIELTKMLCEILKVGELPSETCNDFHPMFFTHDRSFEEFFCICIQLLNKTWKEMRATSE
;
A
#
# COMPACT_ATOMS: atom_id res chain seq x y z
N ILE A 1 27.34 -16.33 -9.11
CA ILE A 1 28.09 -16.76 -7.89
C ILE A 1 27.50 -16.13 -6.63
N LEU A 2 27.48 -14.79 -6.50
CA LEU A 2 26.99 -14.09 -5.31
C LEU A 2 25.54 -14.45 -4.94
N GLU A 3 24.64 -14.47 -5.92
CA GLU A 3 23.26 -14.92 -5.76
C GLU A 3 23.19 -16.31 -5.10
N SER A 4 23.86 -17.30 -5.69
CA SER A 4 23.94 -18.66 -5.14
C SER A 4 24.55 -18.70 -3.73
N MET A 5 25.52 -17.85 -3.42
CA MET A 5 26.08 -17.77 -2.06
C MET A 5 25.04 -17.28 -1.05
N VAL A 6 24.29 -16.23 -1.41
CA VAL A 6 23.22 -15.65 -0.58
C VAL A 6 22.09 -16.65 -0.36
N LEU A 7 21.62 -17.32 -1.42
CA LEU A 7 20.48 -18.23 -1.34
C LEU A 7 20.76 -19.49 -0.52
N ASN A 8 22.02 -19.96 -0.51
CA ASN A 8 22.39 -21.24 0.10
C ASN A 8 23.03 -21.14 1.50
N SER A 9 23.42 -19.96 1.97
CA SER A 9 24.08 -19.84 3.29
C SER A 9 23.81 -18.49 3.97
N HIS A 10 23.38 -18.55 5.24
CA HIS A 10 23.18 -17.35 6.06
C HIS A 10 24.49 -16.61 6.35
N ASP A 11 25.57 -17.33 6.66
CA ASP A 11 26.88 -16.74 6.92
C ASP A 11 27.44 -16.03 5.68
N LEU A 12 27.22 -16.61 4.49
CA LEU A 12 27.61 -15.97 3.23
C LEU A 12 26.72 -14.78 2.90
N TYR A 13 25.42 -14.83 3.18
CA TYR A 13 24.54 -13.66 3.06
C TYR A 13 25.08 -12.47 3.86
N GLN A 14 25.45 -12.67 5.13
CA GLN A 14 25.98 -11.59 5.97
C GLN A 14 27.24 -10.96 5.37
N LYS A 15 28.16 -11.79 4.86
CA LYS A 15 29.39 -11.32 4.20
C LYS A 15 29.08 -10.53 2.93
N VAL A 16 28.20 -11.04 2.07
CA VAL A 16 27.82 -10.36 0.83
C VAL A 16 27.14 -9.02 1.13
N ALA A 17 26.24 -8.96 2.12
CA ALA A 17 25.56 -7.73 2.53
C ALA A 17 26.50 -6.67 3.15
N GLN A 18 27.64 -7.09 3.70
CA GLN A 18 28.67 -6.17 4.22
C GLN A 18 29.60 -5.64 3.13
N GLU A 19 29.94 -6.48 2.14
CA GLU A 19 30.88 -6.12 1.07
C GLU A 19 30.23 -5.37 -0.09
N ILE A 20 28.92 -5.56 -0.30
CA ILE A 20 28.20 -5.01 -1.45
C ILE A 20 27.05 -4.12 -0.99
N THR A 21 27.04 -2.90 -1.51
CA THR A 21 25.95 -1.94 -1.34
C THR A 21 25.06 -1.91 -2.59
N ILE A 22 23.77 -1.65 -2.40
CA ILE A 22 22.82 -1.43 -3.51
C ILE A 22 23.32 -0.35 -4.48
N GLY A 23 24.00 0.68 -3.97
CA GLY A 23 24.59 1.74 -4.79
C GLY A 23 25.62 1.25 -5.80
N GLN A 24 26.43 0.25 -5.43
CA GLN A 24 27.41 -0.37 -6.33
C GLN A 24 26.76 -1.25 -7.40
N LEU A 25 25.54 -1.75 -7.15
CA LEU A 25 24.80 -2.57 -8.12
C LEU A 25 24.08 -1.73 -9.19
N ILE A 26 23.75 -0.46 -8.90
CA ILE A 26 23.02 0.42 -9.82
C ILE A 26 23.67 0.58 -11.21
N PRO A 27 24.99 0.82 -11.34
CA PRO A 27 25.60 0.99 -12.65
C PRO A 27 25.43 -0.23 -13.57
N HIS A 28 25.34 -1.44 -12.99
CA HIS A 28 25.10 -2.66 -13.75
C HIS A 28 23.68 -2.74 -14.32
N LEU A 29 22.71 -2.10 -13.68
CA LEU A 29 21.34 -1.96 -14.22
C LEU A 29 21.25 -0.91 -15.33
N GLN A 30 22.09 0.12 -15.29
CA GLN A 30 22.09 1.21 -16.26
C GLN A 30 22.77 0.86 -17.58
N GLY A 31 23.56 -0.22 -17.60
CA GLY A 31 24.19 -0.75 -18.81
C GLY A 31 23.20 -1.27 -19.85
N THR A 32 23.69 -1.57 -21.04
CA THR A 32 22.89 -2.07 -22.17
C THR A 32 22.93 -3.59 -22.31
N ASP A 33 23.50 -4.33 -21.37
CA ASP A 33 23.59 -5.79 -21.42
C ASP A 33 22.45 -6.41 -20.59
N GLN A 34 21.61 -7.26 -21.18
CA GLN A 34 20.43 -7.80 -20.49
C GLN A 34 20.82 -8.86 -19.47
N GLU A 35 21.85 -9.64 -19.78
CA GLU A 35 22.33 -10.72 -18.92
C GLU A 35 22.91 -10.12 -17.62
N ILE A 36 23.70 -9.06 -17.75
CA ILE A 36 24.21 -8.32 -16.57
C ILE A 36 23.08 -7.71 -15.75
N GLN A 37 22.08 -7.09 -16.41
CA GLN A 37 20.92 -6.57 -15.69
C GLN A 37 20.17 -7.69 -14.95
N THR A 38 19.92 -8.83 -15.60
CA THR A 38 19.21 -9.97 -15.01
C THR A 38 19.92 -10.48 -13.76
N TYR A 39 21.23 -10.74 -13.85
CA TYR A 39 22.01 -11.19 -12.70
C TYR A 39 22.07 -10.14 -11.57
N THR A 40 22.04 -8.85 -11.93
CA THR A 40 22.02 -7.79 -10.93
C THR A 40 20.69 -7.77 -10.17
N VAL A 41 19.55 -7.88 -10.86
CA VAL A 41 18.23 -8.00 -10.22
C VAL A 41 18.15 -9.29 -9.40
N ALA A 42 18.70 -10.40 -9.89
CA ALA A 42 18.72 -11.68 -9.17
C ALA A 42 19.49 -11.60 -7.85
N VAL A 43 20.64 -10.92 -7.81
CA VAL A 43 21.39 -10.65 -6.56
C VAL A 43 20.57 -9.79 -5.60
N ILE A 44 19.91 -8.74 -6.11
CA ILE A 44 19.03 -7.88 -5.28
C ILE A 44 17.87 -8.71 -4.70
N ASN A 45 17.21 -9.53 -5.51
CA ASN A 45 16.14 -10.42 -5.09
C ASN A 45 16.62 -11.42 -4.02
N ALA A 46 17.79 -12.03 -4.22
CA ALA A 46 18.37 -12.95 -3.25
C ALA A 46 18.67 -12.27 -1.90
N LEU A 47 19.25 -11.07 -1.93
CA LEU A 47 19.50 -10.27 -0.73
C LEU A 47 18.20 -9.93 -0.01
N PHE A 48 17.16 -9.57 -0.76
CA PHE A 48 15.89 -9.14 -0.20
C PHE A 48 15.08 -10.31 0.36
N LEU A 49 15.06 -11.45 -0.34
CA LEU A 49 14.41 -12.68 0.09
C LEU A 49 15.06 -13.26 1.36
N LYS A 50 16.39 -13.16 1.50
CA LYS A 50 17.13 -13.68 2.67
C LYS A 50 17.31 -12.67 3.79
N ALA A 51 16.86 -11.42 3.60
CA ALA A 51 16.91 -10.41 4.64
C ALA A 51 16.04 -10.84 5.83
N PRO A 52 16.60 -10.81 7.06
CA PRO A 52 15.81 -10.90 8.29
C PRO A 52 14.69 -9.85 8.32
N ASP A 53 13.58 -10.16 8.99
CA ASP A 53 12.39 -9.30 8.98
C ASP A 53 12.69 -7.87 9.47
N ASP A 54 13.53 -7.71 10.50
CA ASP A 54 13.97 -6.41 11.03
C ASP A 54 14.76 -5.57 10.02
N LYS A 55 15.43 -6.23 9.07
CA LYS A 55 16.25 -5.58 8.02
C LYS A 55 15.52 -5.41 6.70
N ARG A 56 14.41 -6.13 6.48
CA ARG A 56 13.68 -6.11 5.21
C ARG A 56 13.16 -4.70 4.89
N GLN A 57 12.64 -3.99 5.88
CA GLN A 57 12.15 -2.62 5.71
C GLN A 57 13.30 -1.62 5.48
N GLU A 58 14.44 -1.80 6.16
CA GLU A 58 15.64 -0.98 5.93
C GLU A 58 16.14 -1.15 4.49
N MET A 59 16.21 -2.40 4.02
CA MET A 59 16.59 -2.69 2.63
C MET A 59 15.62 -2.03 1.65
N ALA A 60 14.30 -2.15 1.85
CA ALA A 60 13.30 -1.49 1.02
C ALA A 60 13.50 0.03 0.96
N ASN A 61 13.79 0.66 2.10
CA ASN A 61 14.07 2.10 2.18
C ASN A 61 15.34 2.46 1.38
N ILE A 62 16.39 1.64 1.44
CA ILE A 62 17.61 1.84 0.63
C ILE A 62 17.29 1.71 -0.87
N LEU A 63 16.52 0.69 -1.28
CA LEU A 63 16.11 0.51 -2.68
C LEU A 63 15.35 1.75 -3.21
N ALA A 64 14.42 2.28 -2.40
CA ALA A 64 13.66 3.47 -2.72
C ALA A 64 14.55 4.73 -2.78
N GLN A 65 15.40 4.96 -1.78
CA GLN A 65 16.34 6.10 -1.75
C GLN A 65 17.29 6.10 -2.94
N LYS A 66 17.70 4.92 -3.39
CA LYS A 66 18.56 4.72 -4.56
C LYS A 66 17.81 4.72 -5.89
N GLN A 67 16.50 4.98 -5.87
CA GLN A 67 15.63 5.05 -7.05
C GLN A 67 15.66 3.77 -7.91
N LEU A 68 15.84 2.60 -7.28
CA LEU A 68 15.96 1.32 -7.98
C LEU A 68 14.79 1.12 -8.96
N ARG A 69 13.56 1.40 -8.51
CA ARG A 69 12.34 1.29 -9.32
C ARG A 69 12.43 2.13 -10.60
N SER A 70 12.84 3.39 -10.50
CA SER A 70 12.96 4.30 -11.65
C SER A 70 14.03 3.84 -12.63
N ILE A 71 15.15 3.32 -12.11
CA ILE A 71 16.24 2.74 -12.90
C ILE A 71 15.73 1.51 -13.67
N ILE A 72 15.05 0.57 -13.00
CA ILE A 72 14.45 -0.61 -13.64
C ILE A 72 13.42 -0.19 -14.69
N LEU A 73 12.55 0.77 -14.37
CA LEU A 73 11.57 1.28 -15.32
C LEU A 73 12.23 1.81 -16.59
N THR A 74 13.32 2.57 -16.44
CA THR A 74 13.98 3.25 -17.56
C THR A 74 14.85 2.30 -18.38
N HIS A 75 15.71 1.52 -17.71
CA HIS A 75 16.77 0.73 -18.36
C HIS A 75 16.38 -0.73 -18.65
N VAL A 76 15.29 -1.22 -18.06
CA VAL A 76 14.79 -2.58 -18.30
C VAL A 76 13.42 -2.54 -18.97
N ILE A 77 12.42 -1.95 -18.31
CA ILE A 77 11.02 -2.03 -18.78
C ILE A 77 10.77 -1.18 -20.03
N ARG A 78 11.32 0.03 -20.08
CA ARG A 78 11.20 0.96 -21.22
C ARG A 78 12.39 0.89 -22.18
N ALA A 79 13.28 -0.08 -22.01
CA ALA A 79 14.38 -0.29 -22.93
C ALA A 79 13.85 -0.62 -24.33
N GLN A 80 14.60 -0.25 -25.38
CA GLN A 80 14.21 -0.52 -26.77
C GLN A 80 14.18 -2.03 -27.13
N ARG A 81 14.75 -2.87 -26.26
CA ARG A 81 14.80 -4.32 -26.43
C ARG A 81 13.64 -5.01 -25.71
N ALA A 82 13.26 -6.18 -26.22
CA ALA A 82 12.31 -7.05 -25.53
C ALA A 82 12.91 -7.60 -24.21
N ILE A 83 12.05 -7.80 -23.22
CA ILE A 83 12.38 -8.46 -21.96
C ILE A 83 12.34 -9.97 -22.20
N ASN A 84 13.43 -10.68 -21.91
CA ASN A 84 13.46 -12.14 -21.99
C ASN A 84 12.78 -12.78 -20.76
N ASN A 85 12.51 -14.09 -20.83
CA ASN A 85 11.80 -14.79 -19.75
C ASN A 85 12.54 -14.74 -18.40
N GLU A 86 13.87 -14.77 -18.41
CA GLU A 86 14.67 -14.75 -17.19
C GLU A 86 14.58 -13.40 -16.48
N MET A 87 14.70 -12.29 -17.23
CA MET A 87 14.48 -10.95 -16.68
C MET A 87 13.02 -10.76 -16.24
N ALA A 88 12.05 -11.25 -17.01
CA ALA A 88 10.63 -11.17 -16.64
C ALA A 88 10.36 -11.90 -15.31
N HIS A 89 10.96 -13.08 -15.12
CA HIS A 89 10.94 -13.80 -13.85
C HIS A 89 11.54 -12.96 -12.71
N GLN A 90 12.72 -12.36 -12.92
CA GLN A 90 13.35 -11.52 -11.88
C GLN A 90 12.51 -10.27 -11.52
N LEU A 91 11.80 -9.68 -12.50
CA LEU A 91 10.85 -8.58 -12.24
C LEU A 91 9.62 -9.05 -11.48
N TYR A 92 9.10 -10.24 -11.79
CA TYR A 92 8.03 -10.88 -11.02
C TYR A 92 8.46 -11.11 -9.56
N VAL A 93 9.62 -11.74 -9.33
CA VAL A 93 10.16 -12.00 -7.99
C VAL A 93 10.30 -10.69 -7.22
N LEU A 94 10.90 -9.65 -7.83
CA LEU A 94 11.06 -8.35 -7.20
C LEU A 94 9.70 -7.73 -6.83
N GLN A 95 8.71 -7.84 -7.71
CA GLN A 95 7.36 -7.32 -7.47
C GLN A 95 6.69 -8.02 -6.29
N VAL A 96 6.77 -9.36 -6.21
CA VAL A 96 6.26 -10.13 -5.07
C VAL A 96 6.93 -9.72 -3.76
N LEU A 97 8.27 -9.64 -3.75
CA LEU A 97 9.01 -9.22 -2.56
C LEU A 97 8.66 -7.80 -2.11
N THR A 98 8.41 -6.90 -3.07
CA THR A 98 7.97 -5.52 -2.78
C THR A 98 6.57 -5.49 -2.20
N PHE A 99 5.63 -6.29 -2.72
CA PHE A 99 4.28 -6.39 -2.15
C PHE A 99 4.28 -7.00 -0.75
N ASN A 100 5.17 -7.96 -0.46
CA ASN A 100 5.26 -8.58 0.86
C ASN A 100 5.73 -7.62 1.96
N LEU A 101 6.26 -6.44 1.62
CA LEU A 101 6.48 -5.37 2.60
C LEU A 101 5.18 -4.88 3.25
N LEU A 102 4.05 -5.05 2.56
CA LEU A 102 2.73 -4.64 3.05
C LEU A 102 2.16 -5.63 4.07
N GLU A 103 2.70 -6.85 4.15
CA GLU A 103 2.15 -7.95 4.95
C GLU A 103 2.12 -7.61 6.45
N ASP A 104 3.20 -7.00 6.97
CA ASP A 104 3.27 -6.60 8.38
C ASP A 104 2.13 -5.66 8.75
N ARG A 105 1.91 -4.62 7.94
CA ARG A 105 0.79 -3.67 8.13
C ARG A 105 -0.57 -4.31 7.89
N MET A 106 -0.66 -5.24 6.94
CA MET A 106 -1.88 -5.99 6.65
C MET A 106 -2.32 -6.87 7.83
N MET A 107 -1.37 -7.43 8.56
CA MET A 107 -1.60 -8.32 9.71
C MET A 107 -1.53 -7.60 11.06
N THR A 108 -1.15 -6.32 11.08
CA THR A 108 -1.19 -5.49 12.28
C THR A 108 -2.61 -5.08 12.61
N LYS A 109 -3.12 -5.50 13.76
CA LYS A 109 -4.38 -5.01 14.33
C LYS A 109 -4.19 -3.61 14.89
N MET A 110 -5.17 -2.74 14.70
CA MET A 110 -5.20 -1.47 15.41
C MET A 110 -5.38 -1.71 16.92
N ASP A 111 -4.67 -0.95 17.75
CA ASP A 111 -4.96 -0.87 19.18
C ASP A 111 -6.00 0.25 19.42
N PRO A 112 -7.23 -0.07 19.85
CA PRO A 112 -8.27 0.93 20.10
C PRO A 112 -7.99 1.84 21.30
N GLN A 113 -6.96 1.57 22.10
CA GLN A 113 -6.53 2.40 23.22
C GLN A 113 -5.33 3.29 22.87
N ASP A 114 -4.62 3.01 21.77
CA ASP A 114 -3.49 3.82 21.32
C ASP A 114 -3.98 5.15 20.74
N GLN A 115 -3.63 6.24 21.42
CA GLN A 115 -4.04 7.58 21.01
C GLN A 115 -3.46 7.98 19.65
N ALA A 116 -2.20 7.64 19.36
CA ALA A 116 -1.55 8.02 18.11
C ALA A 116 -2.21 7.34 16.90
N GLN A 117 -2.63 6.09 17.05
CA GLN A 117 -3.38 5.39 16.01
C GLN A 117 -4.78 6.00 15.82
N ARG A 118 -5.46 6.34 16.92
CA ARG A 118 -6.78 7.00 16.88
C ARG A 118 -6.71 8.39 16.24
N ASP A 119 -5.61 9.11 16.42
CA ASP A 119 -5.40 10.42 15.80
C ASP A 119 -5.39 10.35 14.27
N ILE A 120 -5.02 9.21 13.68
CA ILE A 120 -5.13 9.00 12.23
C ILE A 120 -6.60 8.97 11.78
N ILE A 121 -7.48 8.28 12.51
CA ILE A 121 -8.92 8.27 12.20
C ILE A 121 -9.53 9.66 12.42
N PHE A 122 -9.06 10.36 13.46
CA PHE A 122 -9.47 11.74 13.70
C PHE A 122 -9.07 12.66 12.54
N GLU A 123 -7.86 12.48 12.00
CA GLU A 123 -7.37 13.23 10.84
C GLU A 123 -8.21 12.97 9.58
N LEU A 124 -8.61 11.71 9.33
CA LEU A 124 -9.55 11.38 8.25
C LEU A 124 -10.86 12.18 8.38
N ARG A 125 -11.46 12.13 9.56
CA ARG A 125 -12.68 12.90 9.88
C ARG A 125 -12.47 14.40 9.64
N ARG A 126 -11.36 14.95 10.14
CA ARG A 126 -11.03 16.37 10.04
C ARG A 126 -10.93 16.80 8.57
N ILE A 127 -10.21 16.03 7.74
CA ILE A 127 -10.07 16.33 6.31
C ILE A 127 -11.44 16.32 5.60
N ALA A 128 -12.32 15.36 5.95
CA ALA A 128 -13.62 15.21 5.29
C ALA A 128 -14.65 16.28 5.66
N PHE A 129 -14.71 16.70 6.93
CA PHE A 129 -15.82 17.53 7.45
C PHE A 129 -15.41 18.88 8.03
N ASP A 130 -14.14 19.04 8.41
CA ASP A 130 -13.66 20.27 9.07
C ASP A 130 -12.93 21.23 8.10
N ALA A 131 -12.88 20.92 6.80
CA ALA A 131 -12.34 21.83 5.78
C ALA A 131 -13.21 23.09 5.56
N GLU A 132 -14.50 23.03 5.93
CA GLU A 132 -15.47 24.13 5.74
C GLU A 132 -16.08 24.66 7.06
N SER A 133 -15.72 24.11 8.23
CA SER A 133 -16.31 24.52 9.50
C SER A 133 -15.61 25.74 10.09
N GLU A 134 -16.31 26.88 10.13
CA GLU A 134 -15.81 28.09 10.79
C GLU A 134 -15.42 27.84 12.26
N PRO A 135 -14.40 28.54 12.80
CA PRO A 135 -13.79 28.23 14.11
C PRO A 135 -14.70 28.34 15.34
N ASN A 136 -15.92 28.85 15.17
CA ASN A 136 -16.82 29.25 16.26
C ASN A 136 -17.60 28.11 16.94
N ASN A 137 -17.49 26.85 16.49
CA ASN A 137 -18.18 25.71 17.10
C ASN A 137 -17.42 25.02 18.25
N SER A 138 -16.30 25.59 18.69
CA SER A 138 -15.45 25.03 19.75
C SER A 138 -16.04 25.16 21.17
N SER A 139 -17.15 25.89 21.35
CA SER A 139 -17.81 26.17 22.64
C SER A 139 -18.87 25.14 23.10
N GLY A 140 -19.01 24.00 22.42
CA GLY A 140 -19.94 22.94 22.80
C GLY A 140 -19.47 22.09 23.99
N SER A 141 -20.41 21.59 24.80
CA SER A 141 -20.14 20.61 25.87
C SER A 141 -19.49 19.34 25.32
N ILE A 142 -18.73 18.63 26.18
CA ILE A 142 -18.01 17.39 25.81
C ILE A 142 -18.97 16.34 25.19
N GLU A 143 -20.19 16.24 25.71
CA GLU A 143 -21.21 15.33 25.19
C GLU A 143 -21.68 15.69 23.78
N LYS A 144 -21.87 16.98 23.48
CA LYS A 144 -22.22 17.44 22.12
C LYS A 144 -21.11 17.09 21.13
N ARG A 145 -19.84 17.22 21.54
CA ARG A 145 -18.69 16.89 20.70
C ARG A 145 -18.59 15.39 20.42
N LYS A 146 -18.81 14.54 21.43
CA LYS A 146 -18.85 13.08 21.25
C LYS A 146 -19.97 12.66 20.30
N SER A 147 -21.18 13.22 20.46
CA SER A 147 -22.32 12.94 19.57
C SER A 147 -22.03 13.34 18.12
N MET A 148 -21.39 14.50 17.92
CA MET A 148 -20.95 14.94 16.60
C MET A 148 -19.97 13.96 15.97
N TYR A 149 -18.95 13.51 16.70
CA TYR A 149 -17.97 12.54 16.20
C TYR A 149 -18.62 11.22 15.82
N THR A 150 -19.52 10.68 16.64
CA THR A 150 -20.26 9.45 16.30
C THR A 150 -21.04 9.60 14.99
N ARG A 151 -21.70 10.74 14.78
CA ARG A 151 -22.42 11.01 13.53
C ARG A 151 -21.46 11.09 12.33
N ASP A 152 -20.31 11.72 12.51
CA ASP A 152 -19.33 11.88 11.44
C ASP A 152 -18.68 10.53 11.07
N TYR A 153 -18.41 9.66 12.04
CA TYR A 153 -17.94 8.29 11.77
C TYR A 153 -18.99 7.43 11.09
N LYS A 154 -20.28 7.64 11.42
CA LYS A 154 -21.38 7.03 10.66
C LYS A 154 -21.40 7.54 9.21
N LYS A 155 -21.25 8.84 9.00
CA LYS A 155 -21.18 9.46 7.66
C LYS A 155 -19.97 9.01 6.84
N LEU A 156 -18.84 8.74 7.51
CA LEU A 156 -17.67 8.11 6.88
C LEU A 156 -17.91 6.65 6.50
N GLY A 157 -18.99 6.03 6.95
CA GLY A 157 -19.31 4.64 6.62
C GLY A 157 -18.52 3.60 7.41
N PHE A 158 -18.04 3.94 8.62
CA PHE A 158 -17.52 2.94 9.55
C PHE A 158 -18.66 2.07 10.11
N ILE A 159 -18.38 0.81 10.44
CA ILE A 159 -19.31 -0.12 11.07
C ILE A 159 -19.51 0.28 12.53
N ASN A 160 -18.42 0.47 13.29
CA ASN A 160 -18.52 0.94 14.67
C ASN A 160 -18.45 2.47 14.74
N HIS A 161 -19.62 3.12 14.72
CA HIS A 161 -19.70 4.59 14.76
C HIS A 161 -19.22 5.21 16.08
N VAL A 162 -19.24 4.46 17.19
CA VAL A 162 -18.82 4.96 18.50
C VAL A 162 -17.30 4.88 18.64
N ASN A 163 -16.71 3.78 18.17
CA ASN A 163 -15.28 3.56 18.18
C ASN A 163 -14.81 2.92 16.86
N PRO A 164 -14.56 3.73 15.81
CA PRO A 164 -14.16 3.22 14.48
C PRO A 164 -12.82 2.49 14.49
N ALA A 165 -12.00 2.63 15.54
CA ALA A 165 -10.78 1.84 15.69
C ALA A 165 -11.05 0.33 15.73
N MET A 166 -12.24 -0.08 16.18
CA MET A 166 -12.64 -1.48 16.22
C MET A 166 -12.70 -2.12 14.83
N ASP A 167 -13.00 -1.34 13.79
CA ASP A 167 -13.10 -1.85 12.41
C ASP A 167 -11.74 -2.33 11.87
N PHE A 168 -10.64 -1.78 12.40
CA PHE A 168 -9.26 -2.11 12.01
C PHE A 168 -8.61 -3.18 12.91
N THR A 169 -9.39 -3.80 13.80
CA THR A 169 -8.93 -4.94 14.62
C THR A 169 -8.99 -6.27 13.88
N GLN A 170 -9.68 -6.31 12.73
CA GLN A 170 -9.74 -7.46 11.85
C GLN A 170 -8.55 -7.47 10.88
N THR A 171 -7.93 -8.63 10.73
CA THR A 171 -6.77 -8.85 9.87
C THR A 171 -7.00 -10.10 9.03
N PRO A 172 -6.81 -10.05 7.70
CA PRO A 172 -6.57 -8.84 6.89
C PRO A 172 -7.81 -7.91 6.82
N PRO A 173 -7.65 -6.60 6.50
CA PRO A 173 -6.41 -5.91 6.12
C PRO A 173 -5.75 -5.10 7.25
N GLY A 174 -6.31 -5.11 8.47
CA GLY A 174 -5.73 -4.43 9.62
C GLY A 174 -5.42 -2.94 9.38
N MET A 175 -4.25 -2.52 9.85
CA MET A 175 -3.78 -1.14 9.75
C MET A 175 -3.45 -0.70 8.33
N LEU A 176 -3.18 -1.60 7.39
CA LEU A 176 -2.91 -1.25 5.99
C LEU A 176 -4.09 -0.50 5.34
N ALA A 177 -5.33 -0.86 5.69
CA ALA A 177 -6.50 -0.14 5.21
C ALA A 177 -6.53 1.30 5.74
N LEU A 178 -6.14 1.53 6.99
CA LEU A 178 -6.06 2.86 7.56
C LEU A 178 -4.97 3.70 6.89
N ASP A 179 -3.81 3.09 6.59
CA ASP A 179 -2.71 3.73 5.86
C ASP A 179 -3.17 4.16 4.45
N ASN A 180 -3.89 3.29 3.74
CA ASN A 180 -4.47 3.58 2.41
C ASN A 180 -5.50 4.72 2.46
N MET A 181 -6.41 4.71 3.44
CA MET A 181 -7.41 5.76 3.60
C MET A 181 -6.74 7.11 3.88
N LEU A 182 -5.73 7.14 4.75
CA LEU A 182 -4.98 8.36 5.06
C LEU A 182 -4.20 8.85 3.85
N TYR A 183 -3.60 7.94 3.09
CA TYR A 183 -2.91 8.27 1.85
C TYR A 183 -3.85 8.97 0.87
N PHE A 184 -5.03 8.38 0.61
CA PHE A 184 -6.03 8.95 -0.27
C PHE A 184 -6.50 10.34 0.21
N ALA A 185 -6.78 10.48 1.51
CA ALA A 185 -7.20 11.75 2.09
C ALA A 185 -6.16 12.86 1.97
N LYS A 186 -4.86 12.53 2.05
CA LYS A 186 -3.76 13.52 1.99
C LYS A 186 -3.28 13.83 0.58
N HIS A 187 -3.27 12.86 -0.32
CA HIS A 187 -2.69 13.02 -1.67
C HIS A 187 -3.74 13.32 -2.74
N HIS A 188 -4.97 12.87 -2.52
CA HIS A 188 -6.10 13.06 -3.45
C HIS A 188 -7.31 13.64 -2.69
N GLN A 189 -7.04 14.68 -1.90
CA GLN A 189 -7.99 15.27 -0.94
C GLN A 189 -9.35 15.61 -1.57
N ASP A 190 -9.37 16.24 -2.74
CA ASP A 190 -10.62 16.61 -3.43
C ASP A 190 -11.46 15.38 -3.78
N ALA A 191 -10.81 14.31 -4.26
CA ALA A 191 -11.50 13.06 -4.58
C ALA A 191 -12.01 12.36 -3.33
N TYR A 192 -11.22 12.37 -2.24
CA TYR A 192 -11.62 11.84 -0.94
C TYR A 192 -12.85 12.57 -0.37
N ILE A 193 -12.79 13.90 -0.28
CA ILE A 193 -13.89 14.74 0.22
C ILE A 193 -15.15 14.50 -0.62
N ARG A 194 -15.01 14.50 -1.95
CA ARG A 194 -16.14 14.24 -2.86
C ARG A 194 -16.78 12.88 -2.59
N ILE A 195 -16.02 11.80 -2.47
CA ILE A 195 -16.57 10.45 -2.20
C ILE A 195 -17.31 10.43 -0.86
N VAL A 196 -16.72 11.01 0.19
CA VAL A 196 -17.34 11.01 1.52
C VAL A 196 -18.61 11.85 1.52
N LEU A 197 -18.57 13.08 1.00
CA LEU A 197 -19.72 13.99 1.04
C LEU A 197 -20.87 13.48 0.18
N GLU A 198 -20.61 13.01 -1.04
CA GLU A 198 -21.64 12.47 -1.95
C GLU A 198 -22.39 11.27 -1.38
N ASN A 199 -21.75 10.46 -0.52
CA ASN A 199 -22.38 9.31 0.11
C ASN A 199 -22.98 9.65 1.49
N SER A 200 -22.46 10.68 2.17
CA SER A 200 -22.97 11.09 3.49
C SER A 200 -24.26 11.91 3.44
N SER A 201 -24.56 12.55 2.29
CA SER A 201 -25.74 13.40 2.10
C SER A 201 -26.96 12.63 1.59
N ARG A 202 -26.80 11.35 1.25
CA ARG A 202 -27.90 10.51 0.77
C ARG A 202 -28.64 9.93 1.97
N GLU A 203 -29.92 10.25 2.07
CA GLU A 203 -30.82 9.63 3.05
C GLU A 203 -31.47 8.34 2.51
N ASP A 204 -31.14 7.95 1.27
CA ASP A 204 -31.58 6.70 0.65
C ASP A 204 -30.65 5.53 1.01
N LYS A 205 -31.09 4.29 0.77
CA LYS A 205 -30.34 3.06 1.10
C LYS A 205 -29.19 2.75 0.14
N HIS A 206 -28.84 3.69 -0.75
CA HIS A 206 -27.91 3.49 -1.86
C HIS A 206 -26.55 4.16 -1.62
N GLU A 207 -26.27 4.60 -0.40
CA GLU A 207 -24.99 5.14 0.01
C GLU A 207 -23.90 4.05 0.00
N CYS A 208 -22.73 4.39 -0.55
CA CYS A 208 -21.56 3.54 -0.47
C CYS A 208 -20.75 3.91 0.79
N PRO A 209 -20.65 3.04 1.80
CA PRO A 209 -19.99 3.36 3.07
C PRO A 209 -18.46 3.39 2.90
N PHE A 210 -17.86 4.57 2.80
CA PHE A 210 -16.42 4.72 2.51
C PHE A 210 -15.51 3.88 3.44
N GLY A 211 -15.73 3.90 4.75
CA GLY A 211 -14.94 3.15 5.73
C GLY A 211 -14.98 1.65 5.48
N ARG A 212 -16.18 1.06 5.48
CA ARG A 212 -16.38 -0.37 5.19
C ARG A 212 -15.85 -0.76 3.81
N SER A 213 -16.15 0.02 2.77
CA SER A 213 -15.69 -0.25 1.41
C SER A 213 -14.16 -0.17 1.27
N SER A 214 -13.50 0.75 1.97
CA SER A 214 -12.03 0.88 1.95
C SER A 214 -11.32 -0.30 2.60
N ILE A 215 -11.87 -0.79 3.72
CA ILE A 215 -11.36 -1.98 4.41
C ILE A 215 -11.51 -3.21 3.50
N GLU A 216 -12.70 -3.48 2.99
CA GLU A 216 -12.91 -4.63 2.09
C GLU A 216 -12.10 -4.52 0.79
N LEU A 217 -12.01 -3.32 0.20
CA LEU A 217 -11.20 -3.10 -0.98
C LEU A 217 -9.73 -3.39 -0.72
N THR A 218 -9.16 -2.91 0.39
CA THR A 218 -7.76 -3.16 0.72
C THR A 218 -7.49 -4.65 0.84
N LYS A 219 -8.38 -5.40 1.50
CA LYS A 219 -8.29 -6.86 1.60
C LYS A 219 -8.32 -7.52 0.22
N MET A 220 -9.29 -7.15 -0.62
CA MET A 220 -9.42 -7.67 -1.99
C MET A 220 -8.17 -7.39 -2.83
N LEU A 221 -7.59 -6.19 -2.71
CA LEU A 221 -6.35 -5.83 -3.41
C LEU A 221 -5.17 -6.68 -2.95
N CYS A 222 -5.05 -6.95 -1.64
CA CYS A 222 -4.03 -7.86 -1.12
C CYS A 222 -4.21 -9.30 -1.65
N GLU A 223 -5.44 -9.78 -1.78
CA GLU A 223 -5.75 -11.10 -2.35
C GLU A 223 -5.39 -11.17 -3.84
N ILE A 224 -5.77 -10.16 -4.63
CA ILE A 224 -5.45 -10.07 -6.07
C ILE A 224 -3.94 -10.02 -6.30
N LEU A 225 -3.23 -9.24 -5.49
CA LEU A 225 -1.78 -9.05 -5.60
C LEU A 225 -0.97 -10.09 -4.82
N LYS A 226 -1.64 -11.03 -4.15
CA LYS A 226 -1.04 -12.14 -3.40
C LYS A 226 -0.01 -11.69 -2.35
N VAL A 227 -0.35 -10.63 -1.61
CA VAL A 227 0.49 -10.10 -0.54
C VAL A 227 0.71 -11.17 0.54
N GLY A 228 1.97 -11.43 0.87
CA GLY A 228 2.40 -12.44 1.84
C GLY A 228 2.76 -13.80 1.21
N GLU A 229 2.55 -14.00 -0.09
CA GLU A 229 2.96 -15.22 -0.77
C GLU A 229 4.44 -15.18 -1.16
N LEU A 230 5.13 -16.32 -1.10
CA LEU A 230 6.48 -16.44 -1.62
C LEU A 230 6.46 -16.48 -3.16
N PRO A 231 7.49 -15.92 -3.82
CA PRO A 231 7.57 -15.97 -5.28
C PRO A 231 7.64 -17.41 -5.79
N SER A 232 6.87 -17.70 -6.84
CA SER A 232 6.93 -18.97 -7.58
C SER A 232 8.20 -19.07 -8.43
N GLU A 233 8.78 -20.26 -8.54
CA GLU A 233 10.01 -20.50 -9.33
C GLU A 233 9.83 -20.38 -10.84
N THR A 234 8.60 -20.42 -11.36
CA THR A 234 8.33 -20.51 -12.81
C THR A 234 7.46 -19.38 -13.37
N CYS A 235 6.95 -18.50 -12.51
CA CYS A 235 6.10 -17.40 -12.92
C CYS A 235 6.92 -16.24 -13.48
N ASN A 236 6.46 -15.69 -14.59
CA ASN A 236 7.11 -14.58 -15.29
C ASN A 236 6.16 -13.37 -15.46
N ASP A 237 4.95 -13.47 -14.94
CA ASP A 237 3.92 -12.45 -15.06
C ASP A 237 4.13 -11.38 -14.00
N PHE A 238 4.37 -10.14 -14.44
CA PHE A 238 4.45 -8.99 -13.55
C PHE A 238 3.60 -7.85 -14.12
N HIS A 239 3.21 -6.92 -13.24
CA HIS A 239 2.42 -5.75 -13.60
C HIS A 239 3.32 -4.52 -13.75
N PRO A 240 3.63 -4.05 -14.98
CA PRO A 240 4.58 -2.95 -15.19
C PRO A 240 4.18 -1.64 -14.51
N MET A 241 2.88 -1.42 -14.28
CA MET A 241 2.35 -0.20 -13.66
C MET A 241 2.90 0.05 -12.25
N PHE A 242 3.20 -0.99 -11.47
CA PHE A 242 3.78 -0.81 -10.13
C PHE A 242 5.24 -0.36 -10.16
N PHE A 243 5.90 -0.43 -11.31
CA PHE A 243 7.22 0.16 -11.49
C PHE A 243 7.16 1.65 -11.86
N THR A 244 5.96 2.26 -11.97
CA THR A 244 5.81 3.66 -12.40
C THR A 244 5.71 4.68 -11.28
N HIS A 245 5.43 4.24 -10.04
CA HIS A 245 5.27 5.13 -8.88
C HIS A 245 5.89 4.51 -7.61
N ASP A 246 6.40 5.33 -6.69
CA ASP A 246 7.02 4.82 -5.45
C ASP A 246 5.99 4.30 -4.43
N ARG A 247 4.78 4.87 -4.46
CA ARG A 247 3.63 4.47 -3.64
C ARG A 247 2.54 3.85 -4.53
N SER A 248 2.95 2.91 -5.38
CA SER A 248 2.08 2.39 -6.44
C SER A 248 0.89 1.59 -5.93
N PHE A 249 1.01 0.94 -4.77
CA PHE A 249 -0.12 0.22 -4.16
C PHE A 249 -1.18 1.20 -3.66
N GLU A 250 -0.77 2.28 -3.00
CA GLU A 250 -1.69 3.29 -2.49
C GLU A 250 -2.36 4.07 -3.62
N GLU A 251 -1.61 4.41 -4.68
CA GLU A 251 -2.20 4.99 -5.90
C GLU A 251 -3.21 4.04 -6.55
N PHE A 252 -2.91 2.74 -6.59
CA PHE A 252 -3.84 1.74 -7.10
C PHE A 252 -5.11 1.65 -6.25
N PHE A 253 -4.99 1.70 -4.91
CA PHE A 253 -6.14 1.82 -4.01
C PHE A 253 -6.98 3.07 -4.31
N CYS A 254 -6.36 4.23 -4.53
CA CYS A 254 -7.06 5.49 -4.83
C CYS A 254 -7.87 5.42 -6.14
N ILE A 255 -7.35 4.72 -7.14
CA ILE A 255 -8.06 4.45 -8.40
C ILE A 255 -9.22 3.48 -8.16
N CYS A 256 -8.95 2.38 -7.44
CA CYS A 256 -9.93 1.34 -7.18
C CYS A 256 -11.11 1.80 -6.30
N ILE A 257 -10.89 2.69 -5.32
CA ILE A 257 -11.98 3.20 -4.47
C ILE A 257 -12.92 4.13 -5.24
N GLN A 258 -12.37 4.91 -6.19
CA GLN A 258 -13.17 5.70 -7.12
C GLN A 258 -13.98 4.81 -8.08
N LEU A 259 -13.35 3.76 -8.61
CA LEU A 259 -14.02 2.76 -9.43
C LEU A 259 -15.13 2.05 -8.66
N LEU A 260 -14.87 1.62 -7.41
CA LEU A 260 -15.85 0.98 -6.55
C LEU A 260 -17.08 1.87 -6.35
N ASN A 261 -16.87 3.14 -5.99
CA ASN A 261 -17.97 4.10 -5.79
C ASN A 261 -18.76 4.33 -7.09
N LYS A 262 -18.09 4.39 -8.24
CA LYS A 262 -18.74 4.49 -9.55
C LYS A 262 -19.61 3.25 -9.84
N THR A 263 -19.03 2.06 -9.74
CA THR A 263 -19.72 0.79 -9.98
C THR A 263 -20.91 0.60 -9.04
N TRP A 264 -20.75 0.95 -7.76
CA TRP A 264 -21.83 0.91 -6.77
C TRP A 264 -23.06 1.73 -7.22
N LYS A 265 -22.83 2.97 -7.68
CA LYS A 265 -23.87 3.86 -8.19
C LYS A 265 -24.51 3.33 -9.48
N GLU A 266 -23.70 2.81 -10.41
CA GLU A 266 -24.18 2.21 -11.67
C GLU A 266 -25.09 1.02 -11.41
N MET A 267 -24.75 0.19 -10.41
CA MET A 267 -25.55 -0.96 -10.01
C MET A 267 -26.80 -0.59 -9.20
N ARG A 268 -26.93 0.67 -8.76
CA ARG A 268 -27.94 1.09 -7.77
C ARG A 268 -27.92 0.17 -6.54
N ALA A 269 -26.71 -0.21 -6.12
CA ALA A 269 -26.51 -1.16 -5.03
C ALA A 269 -27.04 -0.61 -3.71
N THR A 270 -27.31 -1.53 -2.77
CA THR A 270 -27.70 -1.25 -1.40
C THR A 270 -26.73 -1.93 -0.44
N SER A 271 -26.82 -1.61 0.85
CA SER A 271 -25.99 -2.26 1.88
C SER A 271 -26.30 -3.75 2.11
N GLU A 272 -27.47 -4.24 1.66
CA GLU A 272 -27.88 -5.65 1.56
C GLU A 272 -27.38 -6.27 0.26
#